data_AF-A0A7W4AXD4-F1
#
_entry.id   AF-A0A7W4AXD4-F1
#
_cell.length_a   1.000
_cell.length_b   1.000
_cell.length_c   1.000
_cell.angle_alpha   90.00
_cell.angle_beta   90.00
_cell.angle_gamma   90.00
#
_symmetry.space_group_name_H-M   'P 1'
#
loop_
_entity.id
_entity.type
_entity.pdbx_description
1 polymer ?
#
loop_
_entity_poly.entity_id
_entity_poly.type
_entity_poly.pdbx_seq_one_letter_code
_entity_poly.pdbx_strand_id
1 'polypeptide(L)'
;MNINKKTQTNDEGPEDSNVHGFTSESVVVSNRVPERSTKVASYLDCSVYARACGIETMRQWFDYHRVKEGGKPRPPGIPGDPSHQYREVWKGWPQFLGTNNVASAHLSDTAMSLTDAKAWFIKNEIQTVKQFRVLCTEGLRPPTIPACPEKFYNVKYSELLAPKSGRYLGFHEARNFVHSFEFNDYLEFRAYKRNNPEMFEKIPSSPDRVYMKSSPPEWTSWPDFLGYNRITRTRLEE
;
A
#
# COMPACT_ATOMS: atom_id res chain seq x y z
N MET A 1 6.80 -22.91 47.94
CA MET A 1 5.74 -22.29 48.77
C MET A 1 4.42 -22.87 48.31
N ASN A 2 3.98 -23.95 48.96
CA ASN A 2 2.93 -23.91 50.00
C ASN A 2 1.62 -23.35 49.44
N ILE A 3 0.72 -24.21 48.92
CA ILE A 3 -0.23 -25.06 49.67
C ILE A 3 -1.25 -24.21 50.43
N ASN A 4 -2.52 -24.28 50.01
CA ASN A 4 -3.66 -24.67 50.87
C ASN A 4 -4.94 -24.72 50.01
N LYS A 5 -5.47 -25.92 49.75
CA LYS A 5 -6.41 -26.73 50.57
C LYS A 5 -7.85 -26.26 50.32
N LYS A 6 -8.65 -27.09 49.64
CA LYS A 6 -9.43 -28.24 50.17
C LYS A 6 -10.46 -27.79 51.21
N THR A 7 -11.74 -28.07 50.93
CA THR A 7 -12.53 -29.19 51.50
C THR A 7 -13.94 -29.15 50.87
N GLN A 8 -14.42 -30.22 50.21
CA GLN A 8 -15.08 -31.42 50.79
C GLN A 8 -16.47 -31.08 51.38
N THR A 9 -17.56 -31.85 51.23
CA THR A 9 -17.73 -33.31 51.11
C THR A 9 -19.22 -33.70 50.90
N ASN A 10 -19.43 -34.87 50.27
CA ASN A 10 -20.48 -35.92 50.50
C ASN A 10 -21.93 -35.69 50.02
N ASP A 11 -22.70 -36.69 49.54
CA ASP A 11 -22.89 -38.12 49.91
C ASP A 11 -23.38 -38.94 48.67
N GLU A 12 -22.84 -40.14 48.35
CA GLU A 12 -23.38 -41.51 48.60
C GLU A 12 -24.88 -41.71 48.21
N GLY A 13 -25.27 -42.43 47.14
CA GLY A 13 -25.26 -43.88 46.86
C GLY A 13 -26.73 -44.42 46.80
N PRO A 14 -27.08 -45.65 46.36
CA PRO A 14 -26.40 -46.64 45.51
C PRO A 14 -27.30 -47.26 44.38
N GLU A 15 -26.64 -48.06 43.52
CA GLU A 15 -27.02 -49.28 42.78
C GLU A 15 -28.49 -49.61 42.38
N ASP A 16 -28.69 -49.96 41.10
CA ASP A 16 -29.28 -51.26 40.78
C ASP A 16 -28.97 -51.75 39.35
N SER A 17 -28.65 -53.03 39.27
CA SER A 17 -28.26 -53.80 38.09
C SER A 17 -29.46 -54.27 37.26
N ASN A 18 -29.36 -54.26 35.93
CA ASN A 18 -30.01 -55.31 35.13
C ASN A 18 -29.29 -55.54 33.78
N VAL A 19 -29.04 -56.81 33.48
CA VAL A 19 -28.33 -57.32 32.30
C VAL A 19 -29.28 -58.23 31.54
N HIS A 20 -29.62 -57.92 30.29
CA HIS A 20 -30.09 -58.83 29.21
C HIS A 20 -29.79 -58.07 27.89
N GLY A 21 -28.93 -58.47 26.95
CA GLY A 21 -28.87 -59.73 26.22
C GLY A 21 -29.76 -59.65 24.97
N PHE A 22 -29.22 -59.34 23.77
CA PHE A 22 -29.61 -59.91 22.45
C PHE A 22 -28.89 -59.26 21.23
N THR A 23 -28.21 -60.12 20.46
CA THR A 23 -27.99 -60.20 19.00
C THR A 23 -27.61 -58.98 18.13
N SER A 24 -26.56 -59.21 17.33
CA SER A 24 -26.18 -58.50 16.11
C SER A 24 -27.34 -58.23 15.15
N GLU A 25 -27.43 -56.99 14.66
CA GLU A 25 -27.92 -56.72 13.31
C GLU A 25 -27.14 -55.54 12.71
N SER A 26 -26.44 -55.83 11.63
CA SER A 26 -25.66 -54.90 10.81
C SER A 26 -26.54 -53.81 10.21
N VAL A 27 -26.50 -52.61 10.77
CA VAL A 27 -27.10 -51.42 10.15
C VAL A 27 -26.15 -50.89 9.08
N VAL A 28 -26.52 -51.12 7.83
CA VAL A 28 -25.92 -50.49 6.66
C VAL A 28 -26.11 -48.98 6.81
N VAL A 29 -25.04 -48.26 7.20
CA VAL A 29 -25.02 -46.80 7.24
C VAL A 29 -25.13 -46.32 5.79
N SER A 30 -26.34 -45.93 5.41
CA SER A 30 -26.62 -45.30 4.14
C SER A 30 -25.89 -43.96 4.07
N ASN A 31 -24.71 -43.94 3.45
CA ASN A 31 -24.04 -42.73 3.02
C ASN A 31 -24.83 -42.08 1.87
N ARG A 32 -25.97 -41.46 2.19
CA ARG A 32 -26.64 -40.54 1.27
C ARG A 32 -25.88 -39.22 1.29
N VAL A 33 -25.10 -39.00 0.24
CA VAL A 33 -24.59 -37.68 -0.13
C VAL A 33 -25.81 -36.76 -0.33
N PRO A 34 -25.93 -35.62 0.39
CA PRO A 34 -27.09 -34.77 0.24
C PRO A 34 -27.04 -34.09 -1.14
N GLU A 35 -28.02 -34.41 -1.99
CA GLU A 35 -28.29 -33.74 -3.26
C GLU A 35 -28.58 -32.25 -3.01
N ARG A 36 -27.64 -31.37 -3.37
CA ARG A 36 -27.85 -29.91 -3.28
C ARG A 36 -28.56 -29.39 -4.52
N SER A 37 -29.88 -29.53 -4.55
CA SER A 37 -30.72 -28.60 -5.33
C SER A 37 -30.89 -27.32 -4.52
N THR A 38 -29.84 -26.50 -4.45
CA THR A 38 -29.90 -25.21 -3.77
C THR A 38 -30.15 -24.14 -4.82
N LYS A 39 -31.33 -23.51 -4.79
CA LYS A 39 -31.63 -22.33 -5.61
C LYS A 39 -30.46 -21.35 -5.53
N VAL A 40 -30.02 -20.88 -6.70
CA VAL A 40 -28.93 -19.89 -6.79
C VAL A 40 -29.42 -18.57 -6.20
N ALA A 41 -28.58 -17.93 -5.39
CA ALA A 41 -28.86 -16.63 -4.80
C ALA A 41 -29.08 -15.56 -5.89
N SER A 42 -29.78 -14.48 -5.56
CA SER A 42 -29.93 -13.36 -6.49
C SER A 42 -28.60 -12.60 -6.67
N TYR A 43 -28.49 -11.82 -7.75
CA TYR A 43 -27.34 -10.92 -7.96
C TYR A 43 -27.11 -10.02 -6.75
N LEU A 44 -28.18 -9.44 -6.20
CA LEU A 44 -28.10 -8.51 -5.08
C LEU A 44 -27.62 -9.20 -3.81
N ASP A 45 -28.19 -10.37 -3.49
CA ASP A 45 -27.80 -11.13 -2.29
C ASP A 45 -26.33 -11.57 -2.36
N CYS A 46 -25.89 -12.03 -3.53
CA CYS A 46 -24.51 -12.44 -3.76
C CYS A 46 -23.53 -11.26 -3.68
N SER A 47 -23.93 -10.09 -4.19
CA SER A 47 -23.15 -8.84 -4.09
C SER A 47 -23.03 -8.34 -2.65
N VAL A 48 -24.14 -8.35 -1.89
CA VAL A 48 -24.14 -8.01 -0.46
C VAL A 48 -23.25 -8.96 0.33
N TYR A 49 -23.33 -10.26 0.05
CA TYR A 49 -22.46 -11.27 0.65
C TYR A 49 -20.98 -11.02 0.36
N ALA A 50 -20.62 -10.74 -0.90
CA ALA A 50 -19.24 -10.46 -1.29
C ALA A 50 -18.66 -9.27 -0.51
N ARG A 51 -19.44 -8.18 -0.43
CA ARG A 51 -19.08 -6.95 0.30
C ARG A 51 -18.95 -7.20 1.81
N ALA A 52 -19.89 -7.93 2.40
CA ALA A 52 -19.85 -8.29 3.81
C ALA A 52 -18.63 -9.15 4.17
N CYS A 53 -18.12 -9.93 3.22
CA CYS A 53 -16.89 -10.71 3.36
C CYS A 53 -15.60 -9.89 3.16
N GLY A 54 -15.69 -8.60 2.82
CA GLY A 54 -14.53 -7.75 2.52
C GLY A 54 -13.81 -8.16 1.23
N ILE A 55 -14.53 -8.74 0.27
CA ILE A 55 -13.95 -9.14 -1.01
C ILE A 55 -13.97 -7.94 -1.97
N GLU A 56 -12.79 -7.47 -2.38
CA GLU A 56 -12.61 -6.26 -3.17
C GLU A 56 -12.13 -6.55 -4.60
N THR A 57 -11.62 -7.77 -4.85
CA THR A 57 -11.12 -8.18 -6.17
C THR A 57 -11.72 -9.51 -6.65
N MET A 58 -11.79 -9.68 -7.98
CA MET A 58 -12.11 -10.96 -8.62
C MET A 58 -11.26 -12.10 -8.04
N ARG A 59 -9.96 -11.87 -7.84
CA ARG A 59 -9.05 -12.89 -7.35
C ARG A 59 -9.37 -13.29 -5.91
N GLN A 60 -9.60 -12.31 -5.05
CA GLN A 60 -10.07 -12.57 -3.68
C GLN A 60 -11.38 -13.36 -3.69
N TRP A 61 -12.32 -13.08 -4.59
CA TRP A 61 -13.56 -13.87 -4.68
C TRP A 61 -13.31 -15.37 -4.92
N PHE A 62 -12.40 -15.69 -5.86
CA PHE A 62 -12.07 -17.08 -6.16
C PHE A 62 -11.27 -17.73 -5.05
N ASP A 63 -10.31 -17.01 -4.46
CA ASP A 63 -9.41 -17.54 -3.44
C ASP A 63 -10.08 -17.66 -2.07
N TYR A 64 -11.02 -16.76 -1.72
CA TYR A 64 -11.74 -16.74 -0.44
C TYR A 64 -12.47 -18.06 -0.14
N HIS A 65 -12.84 -18.80 -1.19
CA HIS A 65 -13.56 -20.07 -1.08
C HIS A 65 -12.71 -21.32 -1.31
N ARG A 66 -11.39 -21.17 -1.43
CA ARG A 66 -10.45 -22.30 -1.52
C ARG A 66 -10.14 -22.84 -0.13
N VAL A 67 -11.00 -23.70 0.40
CA VAL A 67 -10.85 -24.30 1.75
C VAL A 67 -9.51 -25.00 1.94
N LYS A 68 -8.99 -25.66 0.90
CA LYS A 68 -7.67 -26.33 0.94
C LYS A 68 -6.49 -25.36 1.14
N GLU A 69 -6.68 -24.09 0.82
CA GLU A 69 -5.68 -23.03 0.91
C GLU A 69 -5.96 -22.07 2.08
N GLY A 70 -6.83 -22.48 3.03
CA GLY A 70 -7.20 -21.67 4.20
C GLY A 70 -8.42 -20.74 3.99
N GLY A 71 -9.11 -20.86 2.85
CA GLY A 71 -10.36 -20.15 2.58
C GLY A 71 -11.56 -20.67 3.38
N LYS A 72 -12.69 -19.96 3.30
CA LYS A 72 -13.95 -20.32 3.96
C LYS A 72 -14.83 -21.18 3.06
N PRO A 73 -15.63 -22.12 3.59
CA PRO A 73 -16.57 -22.88 2.78
C PRO A 73 -17.57 -21.94 2.08
N ARG A 74 -17.85 -22.20 0.80
CA ARG A 74 -18.81 -21.40 0.03
C ARG A 74 -20.23 -21.70 0.53
N PRO A 75 -21.03 -20.67 0.91
CA PRO A 75 -22.41 -20.88 1.31
C PRO A 75 -23.23 -21.52 0.18
N PRO A 76 -24.21 -22.39 0.51
CA PRO A 76 -25.13 -22.93 -0.48
C PRO A 76 -25.82 -21.82 -1.28
N GLY A 77 -25.97 -22.01 -2.60
CA GLY A 77 -26.60 -21.02 -3.49
C GLY A 77 -25.70 -19.85 -3.92
N ILE A 78 -24.53 -19.63 -3.31
CA ILE A 78 -23.56 -18.65 -3.81
C ILE A 78 -22.81 -19.24 -5.01
N PRO A 79 -22.91 -18.66 -6.22
CA PRO A 79 -22.28 -19.22 -7.41
C PRO A 79 -20.77 -19.16 -7.34
N GLY A 80 -20.10 -20.16 -7.93
CA GLY A 80 -18.65 -20.22 -8.15
C GLY A 80 -18.12 -18.98 -8.87
N ASP A 81 -18.76 -18.72 -10.01
CA ASP A 81 -18.49 -17.62 -10.93
C ASP A 81 -19.74 -16.74 -11.10
N PRO A 82 -19.85 -15.63 -10.34
CA PRO A 82 -20.94 -14.67 -10.46
C PRO A 82 -21.04 -14.04 -11.86
N SER A 83 -19.92 -13.89 -12.57
CA SER A 83 -19.92 -13.23 -13.89
C SER A 83 -20.62 -14.06 -14.95
N HIS A 84 -20.47 -15.38 -14.87
CA HIS A 84 -21.21 -16.32 -15.70
C HIS A 84 -22.66 -16.44 -15.23
N GLN A 85 -22.89 -16.57 -13.92
CA GLN A 85 -24.22 -16.79 -13.35
C GLN A 85 -25.20 -15.63 -13.61
N TYR A 86 -24.70 -14.39 -13.55
CA TYR A 86 -25.51 -13.18 -13.67
C TYR A 86 -25.31 -12.47 -15.00
N ARG A 87 -24.91 -13.20 -16.05
CA ARG A 87 -24.51 -12.65 -17.35
C ARG A 87 -25.43 -11.55 -17.89
N GLU A 88 -26.75 -11.73 -17.75
CA GLU A 88 -27.77 -10.78 -18.23
C GLU A 88 -27.79 -9.43 -17.49
N VAL A 89 -27.36 -9.41 -16.22
CA VAL A 89 -27.35 -8.21 -15.36
C VAL A 89 -25.94 -7.80 -14.92
N TRP A 90 -24.90 -8.50 -15.41
CA TRP A 90 -23.53 -8.34 -14.97
C TRP A 90 -22.90 -7.07 -15.55
N LYS A 91 -22.62 -6.11 -14.68
CA LYS A 91 -21.96 -4.84 -15.05
C LYS A 91 -20.45 -4.83 -14.77
N GLY A 92 -19.88 -5.97 -14.39
CA GLY A 92 -18.48 -6.12 -14.02
C GLY A 92 -18.24 -6.26 -12.52
N TRP A 93 -17.02 -6.72 -12.20
CA TRP A 93 -16.54 -6.89 -10.83
C TRP A 93 -16.63 -5.64 -9.94
N PRO A 94 -16.35 -4.41 -10.42
CA PRO A 94 -16.40 -3.23 -9.56
C PRO A 94 -17.81 -2.97 -9.03
N GLN A 95 -18.83 -3.04 -9.88
CA GLN A 95 -20.23 -2.89 -9.48
C GLN A 95 -20.67 -4.02 -8.53
N PHE A 96 -20.25 -5.25 -8.81
CA PHE A 96 -20.60 -6.41 -7.99
C PHE A 96 -19.95 -6.36 -6.60
N LEU A 97 -18.66 -6.03 -6.52
CA LEU A 97 -17.91 -5.95 -5.26
C LEU A 97 -18.08 -4.61 -4.54
N GLY A 98 -18.72 -3.62 -5.17
CA GLY A 98 -18.86 -2.28 -4.60
C GLY A 98 -17.53 -1.52 -4.52
N THR A 99 -16.60 -1.78 -5.44
CA THR A 99 -15.29 -1.11 -5.48
C THR A 99 -15.26 0.00 -6.54
N ASN A 100 -14.49 1.04 -6.28
CA ASN A 100 -14.34 2.20 -7.19
C ASN A 100 -13.42 1.92 -8.40
N ASN A 101 -13.14 0.65 -8.71
CA ASN A 101 -12.27 0.26 -9.79
C ASN A 101 -12.99 0.28 -11.14
N VAL A 102 -13.31 1.46 -11.68
CA VAL A 102 -13.94 1.56 -13.01
C VAL A 102 -13.01 0.94 -14.06
N ALA A 103 -13.53 0.00 -14.86
CA ALA A 103 -12.78 -0.58 -15.98
C ALA A 103 -12.42 0.54 -16.97
N SER A 104 -11.20 0.50 -17.52
CA SER A 104 -10.70 1.53 -18.44
C SER A 104 -11.61 1.78 -19.65
N ALA A 105 -12.39 0.78 -20.06
CA ALA A 105 -13.37 0.89 -21.14
C ALA A 105 -14.56 1.84 -20.83
N HIS A 106 -14.91 2.03 -19.56
CA HIS A 106 -16.01 2.92 -19.14
C HIS A 106 -15.51 4.30 -18.69
N LEU A 107 -14.20 4.52 -18.73
CA LEU A 107 -13.56 5.75 -18.30
C LEU A 107 -13.49 6.81 -19.42
N SER A 108 -13.72 6.48 -20.70
CA SER A 108 -13.55 7.42 -21.82
C SER A 108 -14.31 8.74 -21.62
N ASP A 109 -15.52 8.66 -21.06
CA ASP A 109 -16.43 9.82 -20.97
C ASP A 109 -16.28 10.59 -19.65
N THR A 110 -15.59 10.00 -18.66
CA THR A 110 -15.44 10.57 -17.30
C THR A 110 -13.98 10.85 -16.92
N ALA A 111 -13.03 10.35 -17.70
CA ALA A 111 -11.61 10.57 -17.46
C ALA A 111 -11.23 12.03 -17.71
N MET A 112 -10.36 12.56 -16.86
CA MET A 112 -9.82 13.90 -17.05
C MET A 112 -8.89 13.96 -18.26
N SER A 113 -8.66 15.17 -18.79
CA SER A 113 -7.73 15.38 -19.91
C SER A 113 -6.29 15.00 -19.52
N LEU A 114 -5.43 14.74 -20.51
CA LEU A 114 -4.01 14.50 -20.26
C LEU A 114 -3.36 15.66 -19.48
N THR A 115 -3.75 16.90 -19.78
CA THR A 115 -3.23 18.10 -19.11
C THR A 115 -3.62 18.11 -17.63
N ASP A 116 -4.89 17.83 -17.32
CA ASP A 116 -5.37 17.78 -15.94
C ASP A 116 -4.74 16.62 -15.17
N ALA A 117 -4.55 15.47 -15.83
CA ALA A 117 -3.85 14.33 -15.25
C ALA A 117 -2.42 14.72 -14.87
N LYS A 118 -1.67 15.38 -15.76
CA LYS A 118 -0.31 15.88 -15.46
C LYS A 118 -0.33 16.85 -14.29
N ALA A 119 -1.26 17.80 -14.27
CA ALA A 119 -1.42 18.75 -13.17
C ALA A 119 -1.69 18.04 -11.84
N TRP A 120 -2.51 16.99 -11.85
CA TRP A 120 -2.78 16.19 -10.66
C TRP A 120 -1.54 15.41 -10.19
N PHE A 121 -0.77 14.79 -11.08
CA PHE A 121 0.47 14.11 -10.72
C PHE A 121 1.47 15.07 -10.06
N ILE A 122 1.63 16.27 -10.62
CA ILE A 122 2.48 17.34 -10.06
C ILE A 122 1.98 17.77 -8.68
N LYS A 123 0.68 18.05 -8.56
CA LYS A 123 0.04 18.49 -7.30
C LYS A 123 0.18 17.48 -6.16
N ASN A 124 0.21 16.19 -6.48
CA ASN A 124 0.35 15.11 -5.50
C ASN A 124 1.78 14.59 -5.37
N GLU A 125 2.76 15.28 -5.97
CA GLU A 125 4.19 14.95 -5.90
C GLU A 125 4.51 13.50 -6.28
N ILE A 126 3.81 12.97 -7.29
CA ILE A 126 3.95 11.58 -7.72
C ILE A 126 5.13 11.45 -8.67
N GLN A 127 6.30 11.16 -8.11
CA GLN A 127 7.59 11.16 -8.82
C GLN A 127 7.96 9.80 -9.40
N THR A 128 7.29 8.73 -8.97
CA THR A 128 7.60 7.36 -9.38
C THR A 128 6.35 6.56 -9.71
N VAL A 129 6.49 5.61 -10.64
CA VAL A 129 5.46 4.62 -10.97
C VAL A 129 5.04 3.84 -9.71
N LYS A 130 5.99 3.55 -8.80
CA LYS A 130 5.71 2.82 -7.56
C LYS A 130 4.75 3.61 -6.66
N GLN A 131 4.99 4.91 -6.45
CA GLN A 131 4.08 5.76 -5.68
C GLN A 131 2.67 5.77 -6.27
N PHE A 132 2.55 5.93 -7.60
CA PHE A 132 1.23 5.87 -8.24
C PHE A 132 0.53 4.52 -8.06
N ARG A 133 1.26 3.41 -8.19
CA ARG A 133 0.70 2.06 -7.99
C ARG A 133 0.18 1.86 -6.57
N VAL A 134 0.87 2.40 -5.56
CA VAL A 134 0.39 2.35 -4.17
C VAL A 134 -0.95 3.09 -4.05
N LEU A 135 -1.08 4.30 -4.62
CA LEU A 135 -2.35 5.03 -4.63
C LEU A 135 -3.47 4.27 -5.34
N CYS A 136 -3.17 3.53 -6.41
CA CYS A 136 -4.14 2.65 -7.05
C CYS A 136 -4.59 1.51 -6.13
N THR A 137 -3.66 0.87 -5.44
CA THR A 137 -3.94 -0.26 -4.54
C THR A 137 -4.70 0.19 -3.29
N GLU A 138 -4.36 1.34 -2.72
CA GLU A 138 -5.01 1.89 -1.53
C GLU A 138 -6.35 2.59 -1.85
N GLY A 139 -6.75 2.66 -3.12
CA GLY A 139 -7.99 3.33 -3.53
C GLY A 139 -7.96 4.85 -3.39
N LEU A 140 -6.80 5.45 -3.17
CA LEU A 140 -6.58 6.90 -3.09
C LEU A 140 -6.49 7.57 -4.46
N ARG A 141 -6.35 6.78 -5.54
CA ARG A 141 -6.44 7.26 -6.92
C ARG A 141 -7.87 7.75 -7.20
N PRO A 142 -8.05 8.99 -7.70
CA PRO A 142 -9.38 9.48 -8.07
C PRO A 142 -9.95 8.66 -9.23
N PRO A 143 -11.28 8.45 -9.26
CA PRO A 143 -11.93 7.62 -10.29
C PRO A 143 -11.76 8.20 -11.70
N THR A 144 -11.48 9.50 -11.83
CA THR A 144 -11.26 10.22 -13.09
C THR A 144 -9.87 10.04 -13.69
N ILE A 145 -8.90 9.48 -12.96
CA ILE A 145 -7.57 9.17 -13.48
C ILE A 145 -7.51 7.68 -13.76
N PRO A 146 -7.26 7.21 -14.98
CA PRO A 146 -7.17 5.77 -15.29
C PRO A 146 -6.10 5.05 -14.44
N ALA A 147 -6.33 3.78 -14.11
CA ALA A 147 -5.34 2.97 -13.38
C ALA A 147 -4.06 2.68 -14.20
N CYS A 148 -4.17 2.71 -15.52
CA CYS A 148 -3.05 2.61 -16.47
C CYS A 148 -3.04 3.86 -17.38
N PRO A 149 -2.69 5.05 -16.84
CA PRO A 149 -2.84 6.31 -17.55
C PRO A 149 -1.91 6.41 -18.77
N GLU A 150 -0.75 5.72 -18.75
CA GLU A 150 0.19 5.69 -19.88
C GLU A 150 -0.44 5.07 -21.13
N LYS A 151 -1.23 4.01 -20.95
CA LYS A 151 -1.95 3.34 -22.04
C LYS A 151 -3.18 4.13 -22.46
N PHE A 152 -3.90 4.68 -21.48
CA PHE A 152 -5.11 5.44 -21.74
C PHE A 152 -4.82 6.71 -22.57
N TYR A 153 -3.78 7.47 -22.21
CA TYR A 153 -3.39 8.68 -22.92
C TYR A 153 -2.40 8.45 -24.06
N ASN A 154 -1.91 7.22 -24.25
CA ASN A 154 -0.88 6.87 -25.23
C ASN A 154 0.39 7.72 -25.10
N VAL A 155 0.91 7.82 -23.87
CA VAL A 155 2.13 8.60 -23.53
C VAL A 155 3.10 7.75 -22.73
N LYS A 156 4.37 8.17 -22.66
CA LYS A 156 5.31 7.55 -21.73
C LYS A 156 4.95 7.93 -20.30
N TYR A 157 5.12 6.99 -19.38
CA TYR A 157 4.87 7.23 -17.95
C TYR A 157 5.68 8.42 -17.42
N SER A 158 6.91 8.62 -17.91
CA SER A 158 7.77 9.75 -17.55
C SER A 158 7.18 11.12 -17.84
N GLU A 159 6.25 11.23 -18.80
CA GLU A 159 5.59 12.49 -19.14
C GLU A 159 4.43 12.84 -18.20
N LEU A 160 3.96 11.86 -17.42
CA LEU A 160 2.90 12.03 -16.43
C LEU A 160 3.47 12.34 -15.04
N LEU A 161 4.62 11.76 -14.71
CA LEU A 161 5.20 11.88 -13.37
C LEU A 161 5.57 13.32 -13.03
N ALA A 162 5.38 13.66 -11.76
CA ALA A 162 5.91 14.89 -11.20
C ALA A 162 7.45 14.92 -11.36
N PRO A 163 8.02 16.11 -11.59
CA PRO A 163 9.47 16.25 -11.61
C PRO A 163 10.04 15.75 -10.28
N LYS A 164 11.13 14.97 -10.35
CA LYS A 164 11.83 14.52 -9.15
C LYS A 164 12.39 15.74 -8.44
N SER A 165 12.05 15.90 -7.17
CA SER A 165 12.80 16.80 -6.29
C SER A 165 14.27 16.37 -6.33
N GLY A 166 15.16 17.30 -6.64
CA GLY A 166 16.59 17.04 -6.59
C GLY A 166 16.98 16.54 -5.20
N ARG A 167 17.98 15.65 -5.13
CA ARG A 167 18.51 15.17 -3.84
C ARG A 167 19.01 16.31 -2.95
N TYR A 168 19.44 17.41 -3.57
CA TYR A 168 19.98 18.58 -2.90
C TYR A 168 19.29 19.85 -3.38
N LEU A 169 19.29 20.89 -2.53
CA LEU A 169 18.91 22.24 -2.93
C LEU A 169 19.83 22.77 -4.03
N GLY A 170 19.35 23.73 -4.83
CA GLY A 170 20.19 24.44 -5.79
C GLY A 170 21.35 25.17 -5.09
N PHE A 171 22.44 25.46 -5.81
CA PHE A 171 23.65 26.03 -5.21
C PHE A 171 23.36 27.30 -4.40
N HIS A 172 22.64 28.25 -5.00
CA HIS A 172 22.33 29.54 -4.37
C HIS A 172 21.47 29.39 -3.11
N GLU A 173 20.47 28.51 -3.14
CA GLU A 173 19.59 28.24 -2.00
C GLU A 173 20.36 27.52 -0.87
N ALA A 174 21.17 26.52 -1.22
CA ALA A 174 22.03 25.83 -0.27
C ALA A 174 23.08 26.76 0.36
N ARG A 175 23.70 27.63 -0.43
CA ARG A 175 24.67 28.62 0.01
C ARG A 175 24.04 29.58 1.02
N ASN A 176 22.89 30.17 0.67
CA ASN A 176 22.18 31.10 1.57
C ASN A 176 21.75 30.42 2.87
N PHE A 177 21.31 29.16 2.80
CA PHE A 177 20.99 28.37 3.99
C PHE A 177 22.23 28.16 4.86
N VAL A 178 23.35 27.73 4.29
CA VAL A 178 24.59 27.43 5.03
C VAL A 178 25.22 28.70 5.62
N HIS A 179 25.09 29.84 4.94
CA HIS A 179 25.56 31.14 5.43
C HIS A 179 24.92 31.56 6.75
N SER A 180 23.67 31.15 7.01
CA SER A 180 22.96 31.47 8.26
C SER A 180 23.57 30.85 9.52
N PHE A 181 24.51 29.90 9.36
CA PHE A 181 25.18 29.20 10.47
C PHE A 181 26.60 29.70 10.74
N GLU A 182 27.14 30.60 9.91
CA GLU A 182 28.43 31.29 10.12
C GLU A 182 29.62 30.34 10.41
N PHE A 183 29.72 29.23 9.67
CA PHE A 183 30.82 28.27 9.86
C PHE A 183 32.20 28.89 9.54
N ASN A 184 33.17 28.68 10.42
CA ASN A 184 34.53 29.19 10.27
C ASN A 184 35.35 28.38 9.26
N ASP A 185 35.06 27.09 9.15
CA ASP A 185 35.73 26.19 8.21
C ASP A 185 34.88 24.98 7.81
N TYR A 186 35.42 24.17 6.91
CA TYR A 186 34.74 22.99 6.39
C TYR A 186 34.65 21.83 7.41
N LEU A 187 35.53 21.78 8.42
CA LEU A 187 35.50 20.75 9.46
C LEU A 187 34.32 21.00 10.39
N GLU A 188 34.11 22.25 10.78
CA GLU A 188 32.97 22.69 11.58
C GLU A 188 31.64 22.39 10.87
N PHE A 189 31.51 22.80 9.60
CA PHE A 189 30.34 22.47 8.78
C PHE A 189 30.06 20.96 8.74
N ARG A 190 31.10 20.13 8.51
CA ARG A 190 30.95 18.67 8.44
C ARG A 190 30.58 18.06 9.80
N ALA A 191 31.14 18.57 10.89
CA ALA A 191 30.80 18.12 12.24
C ALA A 191 29.36 18.48 12.59
N TYR A 192 28.96 19.73 12.35
CA TYR A 192 27.62 20.22 12.63
C TYR A 192 26.56 19.47 11.84
N LYS A 193 26.77 19.30 10.53
CA LYS A 193 25.87 18.52 9.67
C LYS A 193 25.72 17.07 10.13
N ARG A 194 26.84 16.43 10.51
CA ARG A 194 26.81 15.03 11.00
C ARG A 194 25.94 14.91 12.25
N ASN A 195 25.97 15.91 13.11
CA ASN A 195 25.18 15.95 14.35
C ASN A 195 23.73 16.42 14.12
N ASN A 196 23.43 17.06 12.98
CA ASN A 196 22.11 17.61 12.63
C ASN A 196 21.63 17.12 11.25
N PRO A 197 21.48 15.80 11.03
CA PRO A 197 21.21 15.25 9.70
C PRO A 197 19.84 15.68 9.12
N GLU A 198 18.82 15.85 9.95
CA GLU A 198 17.47 16.25 9.51
C GLU A 198 17.46 17.68 8.97
N MET A 199 18.11 18.61 9.68
CA MET A 199 18.21 20.02 9.27
C MET A 199 19.00 20.20 7.96
N PHE A 200 19.96 19.32 7.69
CA PHE A 200 20.85 19.40 6.51
C PHE A 200 20.55 18.32 5.48
N GLU A 201 19.36 17.72 5.48
CA GLU A 201 19.00 16.60 4.60
C GLU A 201 19.25 16.93 3.12
N LYS A 202 18.81 18.13 2.69
CA LYS A 202 18.94 18.62 1.32
C LYS A 202 20.24 19.39 1.05
N ILE A 203 21.14 19.49 2.01
CA ILE A 203 22.48 20.05 1.77
C ILE A 203 23.41 18.89 1.43
N PRO A 204 24.29 18.98 0.42
CA PRO A 204 25.26 17.92 0.14
C PRO A 204 26.42 17.91 1.15
N SER A 205 26.99 16.74 1.45
CA SER A 205 28.15 16.63 2.37
C SER A 205 29.47 17.04 1.70
N SER A 206 29.46 16.98 0.38
CA SER A 206 30.56 17.39 -0.51
C SER A 206 29.96 18.34 -1.56
N PRO A 207 29.62 19.58 -1.17
CA PRO A 207 29.00 20.57 -2.06
C PRO A 207 29.88 20.89 -3.27
N ASP A 208 31.20 20.87 -3.08
CA ASP A 208 32.21 20.93 -4.14
C ASP A 208 31.95 19.91 -5.26
N ARG A 209 31.71 18.64 -4.92
CA ARG A 209 31.50 17.59 -5.94
C ARG A 209 30.12 17.66 -6.59
N VAL A 210 29.13 18.22 -5.90
CA VAL A 210 27.74 18.28 -6.36
C VAL A 210 27.55 19.50 -7.27
N TYR A 211 27.96 20.67 -6.81
CA TYR A 211 27.77 21.94 -7.53
C TYR A 211 28.87 22.23 -8.57
N MET A 212 29.98 21.49 -8.57
CA MET A 212 30.93 21.53 -9.71
C MET A 212 30.41 20.76 -10.93
N LYS A 213 29.46 19.82 -10.73
CA LYS A 213 28.85 19.04 -11.81
C LYS A 213 27.58 19.67 -12.38
N SER A 214 27.14 20.81 -11.84
CA SER A 214 26.04 21.57 -12.42
C SER A 214 26.45 22.13 -13.78
N SER A 215 25.46 22.43 -14.63
CA SER A 215 25.70 23.09 -15.92
C SER A 215 24.84 24.36 -15.98
N PRO A 216 25.44 25.56 -15.90
CA PRO A 216 26.88 25.82 -15.73
C PRO A 216 27.41 25.42 -14.33
N PRO A 217 28.73 25.22 -14.14
CA PRO A 217 29.33 25.00 -12.83
C PRO A 217 29.07 26.21 -11.93
N GLU A 218 28.36 26.00 -10.83
CA GLU A 218 28.02 27.07 -9.87
C GLU A 218 29.02 27.14 -8.71
N TRP A 219 29.77 26.05 -8.48
CA TRP A 219 30.76 26.00 -7.40
C TRP A 219 31.97 26.89 -7.66
N THR A 220 32.30 27.74 -6.69
CA THR A 220 33.53 28.54 -6.71
C THR A 220 34.56 28.02 -5.70
N SER A 221 34.24 28.03 -4.41
CA SER A 221 35.16 27.66 -3.33
C SER A 221 34.44 27.40 -2.00
N TRP A 222 35.13 26.76 -1.07
CA TRP A 222 34.64 26.56 0.30
C TRP A 222 34.38 27.88 1.05
N PRO A 223 35.29 28.88 1.01
CA PRO A 223 35.01 30.20 1.57
C PRO A 223 33.71 30.83 1.05
N ASP A 224 33.45 30.77 -0.26
CA ASP A 224 32.21 31.30 -0.84
C ASP A 224 30.97 30.54 -0.38
N PHE A 225 31.02 29.20 -0.38
CA PHE A 225 29.87 28.38 0.01
C PHE A 225 29.54 28.49 1.51
N LEU A 226 30.56 28.62 2.36
CA LEU A 226 30.38 28.71 3.81
C LEU A 226 30.22 30.15 4.32
N GLY A 227 30.69 31.14 3.56
CA GLY A 227 30.55 32.56 3.88
C GLY A 227 31.66 33.15 4.75
N TYR A 228 32.78 32.43 4.96
CA TYR A 228 33.91 32.95 5.74
C TYR A 228 35.04 33.48 4.84
N ASN A 229 35.72 34.51 5.31
CA ASN A 229 36.92 35.03 4.66
C ASN A 229 38.16 34.34 5.24
N ARG A 230 38.98 33.70 4.39
CA ARG A 230 40.34 33.31 4.80
C ARG A 230 41.15 34.59 4.93
N ILE A 231 41.32 35.09 6.16
CA ILE A 231 42.33 36.12 6.41
C ILE A 231 43.67 35.51 6.00
N THR A 232 44.24 36.01 4.90
CA THR A 232 45.59 35.70 4.48
C THR A 232 46.51 36.01 5.65
N ARG A 233 47.29 35.03 6.11
CA ARG A 233 48.37 35.24 7.07
C ARG A 233 49.35 36.23 6.44
N THR A 234 49.19 37.52 6.71
CA THR A 234 50.21 38.51 6.37
C THR A 234 51.41 38.14 7.22
N ARG A 235 52.48 37.68 6.56
CA ARG A 235 53.76 37.41 7.22
C ARG A 235 54.27 38.78 7.69
N LEU A 236 54.20 39.04 8.98
CA LEU A 236 54.97 40.12 9.59
C LEU A 236 56.42 39.67 9.54
N GLU A 237 57.15 40.18 8.54
CA GLU A 237 58.61 40.12 8.52
C GLU A 237 59.08 41.26 9.43
N GLU A 238 59.63 40.90 10.59
CA GLU A 238 60.47 41.76 11.43
C GLU A 238 61.93 41.66 10.98
#